data_AF-A0A932LE62-F1
#
_entry.id   AF-A0A932LE62-F1
#
_cell.length_a   1.000
_cell.length_b   1.000
_cell.length_c   1.000
_cell.angle_alpha   90.00
_cell.angle_beta   90.00
_cell.angle_gamma   90.00
#
_symmetry.space_group_name_H-M   'P 1'
#
loop_
_entity.id
_entity.type
_entity.pdbx_description
1 polymer ?
#
loop_
_entity_poly.entity_id
_entity_poly.type
_entity_poly.pdbx_seq_one_letter_code
_entity_poly.pdbx_strand_id
1 'polypeptide(L)'
;MRRIIAGLIMFLSSGLLGEAACAADGNRLTYLDELNPYYVSRTFAKLTTPQWVGEKGVEAVVVLAIDDMRGHEKWEAFLRPILERLKQIDGRAPVSIMTCTIDPQDPHLQTWLKEGVSLEVHTIDHPCPLLKDGDFD
;
A
#
# COMPACT_ATOMS: atom_id res chain seq x y z
N MET A 1 -21.35 79.52 22.14
CA MET A 1 -20.11 80.10 21.59
C MET A 1 -18.94 79.26 22.06
N ARG A 2 -18.14 78.72 21.11
CA ARG A 2 -16.74 78.24 21.27
C ARG A 2 -16.49 77.07 22.23
N ARG A 3 -15.52 76.19 22.04
CA ARG A 3 -14.79 75.59 20.90
C ARG A 3 -13.71 74.71 21.58
N ILE A 4 -13.67 73.43 21.23
CA ILE A 4 -12.50 72.59 20.90
C ILE A 4 -11.37 72.39 21.97
N ILE A 5 -11.05 71.11 22.21
CA ILE A 5 -9.75 70.39 22.12
C ILE A 5 -9.52 69.48 23.33
N ALA A 6 -9.60 68.16 23.10
CA ALA A 6 -8.81 67.07 23.68
C ALA A 6 -9.66 65.79 23.57
N GLY A 7 -9.24 64.67 23.02
CA GLY A 7 -7.97 64.28 22.45
C GLY A 7 -8.21 62.99 21.66
N LEU A 8 -7.42 62.86 20.60
CA LEU A 8 -7.31 61.73 19.71
C LEU A 8 -6.78 60.49 20.48
N ILE A 9 -7.63 59.51 20.79
CA ILE A 9 -7.22 58.13 21.15
C ILE A 9 -8.25 57.20 20.50
N MET A 10 -8.00 56.79 19.26
CA MET A 10 -7.34 55.54 18.89
C MET A 10 -8.40 54.49 18.52
N PHE A 11 -8.55 54.37 17.21
CA PHE A 11 -9.17 53.26 16.48
C PHE A 11 -8.63 51.89 16.93
N LEU A 12 -9.38 50.85 16.56
CA LEU A 12 -9.10 49.41 16.65
C LEU A 12 -9.47 48.70 17.97
N SER A 13 -10.72 48.25 18.01
CA SER A 13 -11.03 46.93 18.58
C SER A 13 -11.88 46.16 17.57
N SER A 14 -11.30 45.94 16.39
CA SER A 14 -11.82 45.01 15.39
C SER A 14 -11.60 43.57 15.87
N GLY A 15 -12.69 42.81 15.88
CA GLY A 15 -12.77 41.35 15.79
C GLY A 15 -11.59 40.52 16.29
N LEU A 16 -11.66 40.07 17.54
CA LEU A 16 -11.14 38.76 17.91
C LEU A 16 -12.24 37.72 17.62
N LEU A 17 -12.57 37.55 16.33
CA LEU A 17 -13.02 36.25 15.85
C LEU A 17 -11.76 35.39 15.90
N GLY A 18 -11.72 34.45 16.84
CA GLY A 18 -10.68 33.43 16.84
C GLY A 18 -10.70 32.75 15.48
N GLU A 19 -9.70 33.04 14.65
CA GLU A 19 -9.32 32.16 13.56
C GLU A 19 -8.97 30.83 14.23
N ALA A 20 -9.93 29.90 14.22
CA ALA A 20 -9.60 28.51 14.22
C ALA A 20 -8.72 28.34 12.98
N ALA A 21 -7.41 28.36 13.20
CA ALA A 21 -6.46 27.96 12.18
C ALA A 21 -6.87 26.55 11.80
N CYS A 22 -7.58 26.41 10.67
CA CYS A 22 -7.70 25.14 9.99
C CYS A 22 -6.26 24.71 9.78
N ALA A 23 -5.82 23.67 10.50
CA ALA A 23 -4.56 23.04 10.21
C ALA A 23 -4.53 22.84 8.69
N ALA A 24 -3.52 23.41 8.04
CA ALA A 24 -3.34 23.24 6.61
C ALA A 24 -3.48 21.75 6.28
N ASP A 25 -4.07 21.44 5.12
CA ASP A 25 -4.23 20.08 4.61
C ASP A 25 -2.82 19.48 4.42
N GLY A 26 -2.26 18.96 5.51
CA GLY A 26 -0.91 18.42 5.55
C GLY A 26 -0.88 17.26 4.58
N ASN A 27 0.16 17.20 3.74
CA ASN A 27 0.25 16.13 2.76
C ASN A 27 0.25 14.78 3.49
N ARG A 28 -0.90 14.09 3.47
CA ARG A 28 -1.09 12.79 4.12
C ARG A 28 -0.19 11.69 3.60
N LEU A 29 0.56 11.94 2.53
CA LEU A 29 1.46 11.01 1.86
C LEU A 29 2.94 11.23 2.22
N THR A 30 3.29 12.11 3.16
CA THR A 30 4.70 12.32 3.58
C THR A 30 5.38 11.06 4.10
N TYR A 31 4.60 10.05 4.54
CA TYR A 31 5.14 8.74 4.93
C TYR A 31 5.80 7.99 3.74
N LEU A 32 5.51 8.38 2.49
CA LEU A 32 6.16 7.82 1.30
C LEU A 32 7.59 8.33 1.10
N ASP A 33 7.98 9.42 1.78
CA ASP A 33 9.33 9.98 1.71
C ASP A 33 10.31 9.22 2.63
N GLU A 34 9.81 8.31 3.47
CA GLU A 34 10.60 7.51 4.40
C GLU A 34 10.82 6.09 3.89
N LEU A 35 12.04 5.56 4.05
CA LEU A 35 12.38 4.18 3.70
C LEU A 35 12.23 3.25 4.92
N ASN A 36 11.01 3.17 5.44
CA ASN A 36 10.67 2.32 6.58
C ASN A 36 9.60 1.29 6.18
N PRO A 37 9.92 0.00 5.98
CA PRO A 37 8.93 -1.00 5.58
C PRO A 37 7.85 -1.29 6.65
N TYR A 38 7.99 -0.73 7.86
CA TYR A 38 7.08 -0.93 9.00
C TYR A 38 6.24 0.31 9.35
N TYR A 39 6.08 1.26 8.42
CA TYR A 39 5.36 2.53 8.66
C TYR A 39 3.84 2.38 8.90
N VAL A 40 3.25 1.24 8.54
CA VAL A 40 1.81 0.98 8.68
C VAL A 40 1.45 0.72 10.14
N SER A 41 0.38 1.35 10.63
CA SER A 41 -0.12 1.22 12.01
C SER A 41 -1.63 0.94 12.07
N ARG A 42 -2.16 0.64 13.26
CA ARG A 42 -3.61 0.35 13.47
C ARG A 42 -4.53 1.52 13.11
N THR A 43 -4.02 2.75 13.11
CA THR A 43 -4.78 3.96 12.75
C THR A 43 -4.54 4.36 11.29
N PHE A 44 -3.73 3.60 10.55
CA PHE A 44 -3.48 3.86 9.13
C PHE A 44 -4.75 3.62 8.30
N ALA A 45 -4.93 4.41 7.25
CA ALA A 45 -6.10 4.27 6.38
C ALA A 45 -6.16 2.86 5.81
N LYS A 46 -7.34 2.22 5.86
CA LYS A 46 -7.51 0.87 5.33
C LYS A 46 -7.16 0.89 3.84
N LEU A 47 -6.24 0.01 3.44
CA LEU A 47 -6.05 -0.32 2.03
C LEU A 47 -7.25 -1.18 1.61
N THR A 48 -8.28 -0.52 1.09
CA THR A 48 -9.43 -1.20 0.49
C THR A 48 -9.11 -1.42 -0.98
N THR A 49 -8.74 -2.64 -1.34
CA THR A 49 -8.66 -3.01 -2.76
C THR A 49 -10.10 -3.14 -3.27
N PRO A 50 -10.51 -2.41 -4.32
CA PRO A 50 -11.75 -2.72 -5.02
C PRO A 50 -11.59 -4.13 -5.57
N GLN A 51 -12.32 -5.08 -5.01
CA GLN A 51 -12.40 -6.42 -5.57
C GLN A 51 -13.59 -6.45 -6.52
N TRP A 52 -13.55 -7.28 -7.57
CA TRP A 52 -14.69 -7.53 -8.46
C TRP A 52 -15.91 -8.10 -7.74
N VAL A 53 -15.76 -8.42 -6.45
CA VAL A 53 -16.84 -8.81 -5.54
C VAL A 53 -17.88 -7.68 -5.48
N GLY A 54 -19.07 -7.96 -6.02
CA GLY A 54 -20.17 -6.99 -6.11
C GLY A 54 -20.41 -6.45 -7.51
N GLU A 55 -19.56 -6.76 -8.48
CA GLU A 55 -19.84 -6.48 -9.90
C GLU A 55 -20.95 -7.38 -10.44
N LYS A 56 -21.73 -6.85 -11.40
CA LYS A 56 -22.85 -7.58 -12.00
C LYS A 56 -22.34 -8.84 -12.72
N GLY A 57 -22.80 -10.01 -12.26
CA GLY A 57 -22.45 -11.30 -12.85
C GLY A 57 -21.23 -11.98 -12.22
N VAL A 58 -20.59 -11.36 -11.23
CA VAL A 58 -19.50 -11.99 -10.46
C VAL A 58 -20.08 -12.61 -9.18
N GLU A 59 -20.16 -13.93 -9.15
CA GLU A 59 -20.68 -14.69 -8.00
C GLU A 59 -19.59 -15.05 -6.98
N ALA A 60 -18.34 -15.20 -7.45
CA ALA A 60 -17.20 -15.51 -6.61
C ALA A 60 -15.89 -15.01 -7.25
N VAL A 61 -14.89 -14.73 -6.42
CA VAL A 61 -13.52 -14.43 -6.84
C VAL A 61 -12.59 -15.43 -6.16
N VAL A 62 -11.73 -16.07 -6.96
CA VAL A 62 -10.69 -16.99 -6.48
C VAL A 62 -9.34 -16.41 -6.84
N VAL A 63 -8.46 -16.30 -5.85
CA VAL A 63 -7.07 -15.87 -6.04
C VAL A 63 -6.17 -17.07 -5.77
N LEU A 64 -5.29 -17.37 -6.72
CA LEU A 64 -4.22 -18.35 -6.55
C LEU A 64 -2.93 -17.61 -6.18
N ALA A 65 -2.43 -17.84 -4.98
CA ALA A 65 -1.22 -17.22 -4.48
C ALA A 65 -0.29 -18.23 -3.79
N ILE A 66 1.02 -17.97 -3.84
CA ILE A 66 2.06 -18.74 -3.15
C ILE A 66 3.11 -17.79 -2.57
N ASP A 67 3.63 -18.12 -1.40
CA ASP A 67 4.45 -17.24 -0.60
C ASP A 67 5.94 -17.65 -0.58
N ASP A 68 6.75 -16.82 0.09
CA ASP A 68 8.14 -17.08 0.48
C ASP A 68 9.16 -17.30 -0.65
N MET A 69 8.90 -16.82 -1.87
CA MET A 69 9.84 -17.04 -2.97
C MET A 69 11.17 -16.31 -2.76
N ARG A 70 12.26 -17.07 -2.70
CA ARG A 70 13.67 -16.58 -2.55
C ARG A 70 14.57 -16.94 -3.75
N GLY A 71 14.00 -17.56 -4.78
CA GLY A 71 14.65 -18.05 -5.99
C GLY A 71 13.60 -18.77 -6.83
N HIS A 72 13.68 -18.71 -8.15
CA HIS A 72 12.55 -19.15 -8.99
C HIS A 72 12.47 -20.67 -9.16
N GLU A 73 13.56 -21.42 -9.00
CA GLU A 73 13.70 -22.78 -9.52
C GLU A 73 12.72 -23.79 -8.90
N LYS A 74 12.56 -23.75 -7.57
CA LYS A 74 11.62 -24.64 -6.85
C LYS A 74 10.17 -24.29 -7.18
N TRP A 75 9.87 -23.00 -7.28
CA TRP A 75 8.54 -22.51 -7.61
C TRP A 75 8.21 -22.81 -9.06
N GLU A 76 9.15 -22.66 -9.99
CA GLU A 76 8.99 -23.04 -11.40
C GLU A 76 8.69 -24.53 -11.55
N ALA A 77 9.48 -25.40 -10.91
CA ALA A 77 9.25 -26.84 -10.98
C ALA A 77 7.86 -27.24 -10.45
N PHE A 78 7.41 -26.61 -9.37
CA PHE A 78 6.09 -26.86 -8.78
C PHE A 78 4.94 -26.25 -9.58
N LEU A 79 5.08 -24.99 -9.99
CA LEU A 79 4.03 -24.20 -10.61
C LEU A 79 3.86 -24.49 -12.09
N ARG A 80 4.91 -24.90 -12.83
CA ARG A 80 4.82 -25.09 -14.28
C ARG A 80 3.58 -25.86 -14.76
N PRO A 81 3.22 -27.04 -14.20
CA PRO A 81 1.99 -27.72 -14.62
C PRO A 81 0.71 -26.91 -14.34
N ILE A 82 0.68 -26.13 -13.25
CA ILE A 82 -0.45 -25.25 -12.90
C ILE A 82 -0.53 -24.07 -13.87
N LEU A 83 0.60 -23.41 -14.16
CA LEU A 83 0.67 -22.27 -15.08
C LEU A 83 0.23 -22.67 -16.49
N GLU A 84 0.68 -23.83 -17.00
CA GLU A 84 0.22 -24.33 -18.30
C GLU A 84 -1.28 -24.66 -18.29
N ARG A 85 -1.81 -25.21 -17.19
CA ARG A 85 -3.24 -25.47 -17.09
C ARG A 85 -4.06 -24.18 -17.11
N LEU A 86 -3.60 -23.15 -16.42
CA LEU A 86 -4.26 -21.85 -16.39
C LEU A 86 -4.22 -21.16 -17.75
N LYS A 87 -3.09 -21.21 -18.47
CA LYS A 87 -2.99 -20.68 -19.85
C LYS A 87 -4.00 -21.32 -20.79
N GLN A 88 -4.30 -22.61 -20.62
CA GLN A 88 -5.33 -23.28 -21.42
C GLN A 88 -6.75 -22.81 -21.08
N ILE A 89 -6.99 -22.34 -19.86
CA ILE A 89 -8.31 -21.90 -19.39
C ILE A 89 -8.56 -20.43 -19.72
N ASP A 90 -7.58 -19.56 -19.43
CA ASP A 90 -7.73 -18.09 -19.47
C ASP A 90 -6.83 -17.41 -20.52
N GLY A 91 -5.97 -18.16 -21.22
CA GLY A 91 -4.96 -17.61 -22.13
C GLY A 91 -3.76 -16.99 -21.40
N ARG A 92 -3.78 -16.95 -20.07
CA ARG A 92 -2.74 -16.41 -19.19
C ARG A 92 -2.51 -17.34 -18.00
N ALA A 93 -1.47 -17.10 -17.23
CA ALA A 93 -1.16 -17.83 -16.00
C ALA A 93 -1.36 -16.95 -14.74
N PRO A 94 -2.61 -16.56 -14.38
CA PRO A 94 -2.87 -15.66 -13.25
C PRO A 94 -2.61 -16.36 -11.90
N VAL A 95 -1.36 -16.37 -11.48
CA VAL A 95 -0.90 -16.75 -10.14
C VAL A 95 -0.12 -15.58 -9.57
N SER A 96 -0.33 -15.29 -8.29
CA SER A 96 0.43 -14.30 -7.54
C SER A 96 1.53 -14.99 -6.74
N ILE A 97 2.79 -14.61 -6.95
CA ILE A 97 3.92 -15.14 -6.20
C ILE A 97 4.43 -14.04 -5.27
N MET A 98 4.29 -14.23 -3.97
CA MET A 98 4.82 -13.30 -2.96
C MET A 98 6.32 -13.58 -2.78
N THR A 99 7.16 -12.63 -3.15
CA THR A 99 8.62 -12.73 -3.16
C THR A 99 9.24 -12.14 -1.91
N CYS A 100 10.17 -12.88 -1.32
CA CYS A 100 11.18 -12.32 -0.42
C CYS A 100 12.27 -11.61 -1.27
N THR A 101 13.48 -11.46 -0.73
CA THR A 101 14.64 -11.00 -1.51
C THR A 101 14.91 -11.92 -2.70
N ILE A 102 14.89 -11.34 -3.89
CA ILE A 102 15.29 -11.93 -5.17
C ILE A 102 15.92 -10.85 -6.05
N ASP A 103 16.84 -11.23 -6.94
CA ASP A 103 17.40 -10.28 -7.91
C ASP A 103 16.30 -9.85 -8.91
N PRO A 104 15.90 -8.57 -8.97
CA PRO A 104 14.90 -8.11 -9.92
C PRO A 104 15.36 -8.25 -11.39
N GLN A 105 16.66 -8.41 -11.62
CA GLN A 105 17.25 -8.61 -12.94
C GLN A 105 17.31 -10.08 -13.36
N ASP A 106 16.83 -11.02 -12.52
CA ASP A 106 16.72 -12.43 -12.90
C ASP A 106 15.86 -12.55 -14.18
N PRO A 107 16.42 -13.04 -15.30
CA PRO A 107 15.71 -13.13 -16.57
C PRO A 107 14.44 -13.97 -16.51
N HIS A 108 14.35 -14.95 -15.61
CA HIS A 108 13.18 -15.81 -15.48
C HIS A 108 11.96 -15.05 -14.99
N LEU A 109 12.14 -14.02 -14.17
CA LEU A 109 11.04 -13.16 -13.71
C LEU A 109 10.34 -12.49 -14.90
N GLN A 110 11.10 -12.08 -15.91
CA GLN A 110 10.55 -11.49 -17.13
C GLN A 110 9.75 -12.51 -17.96
N THR A 111 10.11 -13.79 -17.91
CA THR A 111 9.32 -14.86 -18.53
C THR A 111 7.96 -14.97 -17.84
N TRP A 112 7.92 -15.08 -16.52
CA TRP A 112 6.66 -15.16 -15.76
C TRP A 112 5.76 -13.95 -15.92
N LEU A 113 6.30 -12.74 -15.90
CA LEU A 113 5.53 -11.51 -16.14
C LEU A 113 4.84 -11.53 -17.51
N LYS A 114 5.53 -12.01 -18.56
CA LYS A 114 4.94 -12.15 -19.91
C LYS A 114 3.87 -13.24 -19.98
N GLU A 115 3.96 -14.25 -19.13
CA GLU A 115 2.95 -15.32 -19.03
C GLU A 115 1.69 -14.89 -18.26
N GLY A 116 1.73 -13.72 -17.60
CA GLY A 116 0.63 -13.19 -16.80
C GLY A 116 0.66 -13.58 -15.33
N VAL A 117 1.81 -14.03 -14.83
CA VAL A 117 2.08 -14.21 -13.40
C VAL A 117 2.34 -12.84 -12.76
N SER A 118 1.82 -12.63 -11.56
CA SER A 118 2.12 -11.45 -10.74
C SER A 118 3.23 -11.78 -9.73
N LEU A 119 4.16 -10.83 -9.55
CA LEU A 119 5.22 -10.90 -8.53
C LEU A 119 4.96 -9.81 -7.50
N GLU A 120 4.69 -10.21 -6.26
CA GLU A 120 4.29 -9.33 -5.17
C GLU A 120 5.37 -9.28 -4.08
N VAL A 121 5.35 -8.26 -3.22
CA VAL A 121 6.33 -8.13 -2.13
C VAL A 121 5.89 -8.94 -0.90
N HIS A 122 6.80 -9.75 -0.36
CA HIS A 122 6.62 -10.57 0.85
C HIS A 122 7.67 -10.29 1.93
N THR A 123 8.00 -9.01 2.14
CA THR A 123 9.10 -8.52 2.98
C THR A 123 10.49 -8.96 2.48
N ILE A 124 11.56 -8.63 3.21
CA ILE A 124 12.95 -8.93 2.78
C ILE A 124 13.27 -10.41 3.01
N ASP A 125 12.99 -10.93 4.19
CA ASP A 125 13.38 -12.26 4.65
C ASP A 125 12.23 -13.02 5.34
N HIS A 126 10.99 -12.56 5.18
CA HIS A 126 9.79 -13.07 5.86
C HIS A 126 9.95 -13.16 7.40
N PRO A 127 10.35 -12.08 8.09
CA PRO A 127 10.33 -12.06 9.55
C PRO A 127 8.88 -11.87 9.99
N CYS A 128 8.42 -12.63 10.99
CA CYS A 128 7.11 -12.35 11.58
C CYS A 128 7.14 -10.98 12.28
N PRO A 129 6.36 -9.98 11.84
CA PRO A 129 6.46 -8.61 12.37
C PRO A 129 5.98 -8.47 13.82
N LEU A 130 5.27 -9.46 14.34
CA LEU A 130 4.70 -9.45 15.69
C LEU A 130 5.23 -10.57 16.60
N LEU A 131 5.77 -11.65 16.03
CA LEU A 131 6.14 -12.87 16.76
C LEU A 131 7.44 -13.49 16.22
N LYS A 132 8.39 -12.65 15.78
CA LYS A 132 9.66 -13.09 15.18
C LYS A 132 10.35 -14.20 15.98
N ASP A 133 10.20 -14.18 17.30
CA ASP A 133 10.83 -15.11 18.23
C ASP A 133 9.82 -15.87 19.12
N GLY A 134 8.52 -15.75 18.85
CA GLY A 134 7.48 -16.34 19.71
C GLY A 134 7.52 -15.83 21.16
N ASP A 135 8.05 -14.62 21.37
CA ASP A 135 8.15 -13.98 22.67
C ASP A 135 6.78 -13.40 23.03
N PHE A 136 6.03 -14.11 23.88
CA PHE A 136 4.67 -13.75 24.30
C PHE A 136 4.64 -13.09 25.69
N ASP A 137 5.81 -12.81 26.27
CA ASP A 137 5.98 -12.26 27.61
C ASP A 137 5.90 -10.72 27.66
#